data_AF-A0A8K1ZZH7-F1
#
_entry.id   AF-A0A8K1ZZH7-F1
#
_cell.length_a   1.000
_cell.length_b   1.000
_cell.length_c   1.000
_cell.angle_alpha   90.00
_cell.angle_beta   90.00
_cell.angle_gamma   90.00
#
_symmetry.space_group_name_H-M   'P 1'
#
loop_
_entity.id
_entity.type
_entity.pdbx_description
1 polymer ?
#
loop_
_entity_poly.entity_id
_entity_poly.type
_entity_poly.pdbx_seq_one_letter_code
_entity_poly.pdbx_strand_id
1 'polypeptide(L)'
;MASSDNVTLAQAYRAFQGDQQCDIPFIVWVLENPDSPLPVPGRIYLREHDYLHILLNRGISPEDEAFVVGFTLGNDPRATDRFLRFFKFLARHFYPEPYRFQPGHLSIFDAGVQLGRQMKIKGLCSWDFSPHLDQPLSSLRAKIGIYWEDHPKMLASEKPWDPAKHCAA
;
A
#
# COMPACT_ATOMS: atom_id res chain seq x y z
N MET A 1 -18.75 -7.31 20.13
CA MET A 1 -17.98 -6.90 18.94
C MET A 1 -16.54 -7.22 19.23
N ALA A 2 -15.98 -8.28 18.61
CA ALA A 2 -14.57 -8.62 18.81
C ALA A 2 -13.73 -7.50 18.19
N SER A 3 -12.89 -6.83 18.99
CA SER A 3 -12.05 -5.75 18.48
C SER A 3 -11.09 -6.34 17.45
N SER A 4 -11.09 -5.80 16.23
CA SER A 4 -10.18 -6.18 15.13
C SER A 4 -8.69 -5.98 15.48
N ASP A 5 -8.40 -5.44 16.67
CA ASP A 5 -7.08 -5.09 17.18
C ASP A 5 -6.17 -6.28 17.48
N ASN A 6 -6.71 -7.51 17.59
CA ASN A 6 -5.94 -8.70 17.93
C ASN A 6 -5.70 -9.65 16.75
N VAL A 7 -6.15 -9.28 15.54
CA VAL A 7 -5.85 -10.04 14.31
C VAL A 7 -4.37 -9.82 13.99
N THR A 8 -3.63 -10.91 13.74
CA THR A 8 -2.21 -10.82 13.37
C THR A 8 -2.05 -10.45 11.89
N LEU A 9 -0.87 -9.94 11.50
CA LEU A 9 -0.60 -9.65 10.09
C LEU A 9 -0.76 -10.90 9.20
N ALA A 10 -0.34 -12.07 9.66
CA ALA A 10 -0.52 -13.33 8.93
C ALA A 10 -1.99 -13.71 8.74
N GLN A 11 -2.82 -13.56 9.78
CA GLN A 11 -4.25 -13.83 9.71
C GLN A 11 -4.96 -12.87 8.76
N ALA A 12 -4.64 -11.58 8.87
CA ALA A 12 -5.17 -10.55 7.99
C ALA A 12 -4.77 -10.80 6.53
N TYR A 13 -3.51 -11.18 6.27
CA TYR A 13 -3.04 -11.49 4.93
C TYR A 13 -3.76 -12.68 4.31
N ARG A 14 -3.99 -13.76 5.06
CA ARG A 14 -4.77 -14.91 4.57
C ARG A 14 -6.19 -14.52 4.18
N ALA A 15 -6.83 -13.64 4.96
CA ALA A 15 -8.15 -13.12 4.63
C ALA A 15 -8.10 -12.22 3.37
N PHE A 16 -7.11 -11.34 3.29
CA PHE A 16 -6.91 -10.43 2.15
C PHE A 16 -6.69 -11.19 0.83
N GLN A 17 -5.90 -12.26 0.85
CA GLN A 17 -5.69 -13.13 -0.31
C GLN A 17 -6.97 -13.87 -0.77
N GLY A 18 -7.85 -14.22 0.16
CA GLY A 18 -9.13 -14.86 -0.16
C GLY A 18 -10.06 -13.97 -0.99
N ASP A 19 -9.92 -12.65 -0.86
CA ASP A 19 -10.67 -11.64 -1.61
C ASP A 19 -10.00 -11.26 -2.96
N GLN A 20 -8.73 -11.62 -3.15
CA GLN A 20 -7.94 -11.33 -4.35
C GLN A 20 -8.18 -12.37 -5.45
N GLN A 21 -9.25 -12.20 -6.22
CA GLN A 21 -9.50 -13.02 -7.42
C GLN A 21 -9.36 -12.26 -8.74
N CYS A 22 -8.69 -11.11 -8.74
CA CYS A 22 -8.56 -10.24 -9.92
C CYS A 22 -7.10 -9.92 -10.22
N ASP A 23 -6.72 -10.22 -11.47
CA ASP A 23 -5.51 -9.86 -12.22
C ASP A 23 -4.52 -8.92 -11.51
N ILE A 24 -3.30 -9.44 -11.30
CA ILE A 24 -2.14 -8.67 -10.83
C ILE A 24 -2.08 -7.33 -11.57
N PRO A 25 -2.26 -6.18 -10.89
CA PRO A 25 -2.22 -4.89 -11.56
C PRO A 25 -0.84 -4.67 -12.18
N PHE A 26 -0.75 -4.30 -13.45
CA PHE A 26 0.53 -4.04 -14.15
C PHE A 26 1.45 -3.02 -13.43
N ILE A 27 0.88 -2.21 -12.53
CA ILE A 27 1.58 -1.38 -11.53
C ILE A 27 2.57 -2.17 -10.68
N VAL A 28 2.14 -3.35 -10.25
CA VAL A 28 2.91 -4.32 -9.51
C VAL A 28 4.11 -4.71 -10.35
N TRP A 29 3.95 -5.06 -11.63
CA TRP A 29 5.08 -5.44 -12.51
C TRP A 29 6.18 -4.36 -12.64
N VAL A 30 5.81 -3.08 -12.67
CA VAL A 30 6.78 -1.95 -12.74
C VAL A 30 7.58 -1.79 -11.45
N LEU A 31 6.99 -2.11 -10.30
CA LEU A 31 7.64 -2.06 -8.98
C LEU A 31 8.30 -3.39 -8.59
N GLU A 32 7.79 -4.51 -9.10
CA GLU A 32 8.15 -5.85 -8.67
C GLU A 32 9.38 -6.40 -9.35
N ASN A 33 9.74 -5.98 -10.57
CA ASN A 33 10.83 -6.64 -11.30
C ASN A 33 12.20 -6.30 -10.68
N PRO A 34 12.75 -7.12 -9.75
CA PRO A 34 13.94 -6.77 -8.97
C PRO A 34 15.19 -6.92 -9.84
N ASP A 35 15.09 -7.76 -10.89
CA ASP A 35 16.08 -8.09 -11.91
C ASP A 35 16.16 -7.05 -13.03
N SER A 36 15.31 -6.01 -13.00
CA SER A 36 15.56 -4.82 -13.79
C SER A 36 16.89 -4.21 -13.32
N PRO A 37 17.87 -3.98 -14.21
CA PRO A 37 19.17 -3.40 -13.84
C PRO A 37 19.06 -1.93 -13.40
N LEU A 38 17.86 -1.33 -13.44
CA LEU A 38 17.60 0.07 -13.10
C LEU A 38 17.07 0.17 -11.66
N PRO A 39 17.80 0.76 -10.70
CA PRO A 39 17.36 0.88 -9.30
C PRO A 39 16.16 1.83 -9.17
N VAL A 40 14.96 1.31 -9.45
CA VAL A 40 13.71 2.06 -9.34
C VAL A 40 13.37 2.24 -7.86
N PRO A 41 13.10 3.47 -7.40
CA PRO A 41 12.53 3.70 -6.07
C PRO A 41 11.17 3.01 -5.92
N GLY A 42 10.86 2.54 -4.71
CA GLY A 42 9.59 1.90 -4.38
C GLY A 42 9.47 0.43 -4.76
N ARG A 43 10.57 -0.23 -5.12
CA ARG A 43 10.58 -1.69 -5.32
C ARG A 43 10.08 -2.40 -4.08
N ILE A 44 9.08 -3.25 -4.27
CA ILE A 44 8.42 -4.03 -3.22
C ILE A 44 7.93 -5.32 -3.85
N TYR A 45 8.03 -6.42 -3.14
CA TYR A 45 7.45 -7.70 -3.54
C TYR A 45 5.92 -7.66 -3.31
N LEU A 46 5.13 -8.39 -4.12
CA LEU A 46 3.67 -8.48 -4.04
C LEU A 46 3.15 -8.68 -2.62
N ARG A 47 3.74 -9.64 -1.91
CA ARG A 47 3.34 -9.99 -0.55
C ARG A 47 3.52 -8.80 0.41
N GLU A 48 4.65 -8.13 0.33
CA GLU A 48 4.98 -6.96 1.14
C GLU A 48 4.10 -5.75 0.74
N HIS A 49 3.71 -5.63 -0.52
CA HIS A 49 2.73 -4.64 -0.99
C HIS A 49 1.35 -4.88 -0.38
N ASP A 50 0.88 -6.13 -0.36
CA ASP A 50 -0.37 -6.51 0.31
C ASP A 50 -0.32 -6.25 1.82
N TYR A 51 0.84 -6.39 2.46
CA TYR A 51 0.99 -5.97 3.86
C TYR A 51 0.79 -4.47 4.03
N LEU A 52 1.26 -3.65 3.08
CA LEU A 52 1.01 -2.21 3.13
C LEU A 52 -0.47 -1.88 2.95
N HIS A 53 -1.20 -2.59 2.08
CA HIS A 53 -2.66 -2.48 1.99
C HIS A 53 -3.33 -2.73 3.34
N ILE A 54 -3.00 -3.85 3.98
CA ILE A 54 -3.54 -4.23 5.28
C ILE A 54 -3.18 -3.20 6.36
N LEU A 55 -1.92 -2.76 6.42
CA LEU A 55 -1.44 -1.81 7.43
C LEU A 55 -2.05 -0.42 7.26
N LEU A 56 -2.22 0.03 6.01
CA LEU A 56 -2.85 1.30 5.66
C LEU A 56 -4.38 1.23 5.65
N ASN A 57 -4.95 0.04 5.87
CA ASN A 57 -6.38 -0.21 5.87
C ASN A 57 -7.05 0.11 4.52
N ARG A 58 -6.42 -0.37 3.44
CA ARG A 58 -6.77 -0.12 2.03
C ARG A 58 -7.19 -1.42 1.34
N GLY A 59 -8.16 -1.31 0.43
CA GLY A 59 -8.59 -2.42 -0.42
C GLY A 59 -7.83 -2.45 -1.75
N ILE A 60 -8.39 -3.10 -2.75
CA ILE A 60 -7.79 -3.28 -4.09
C ILE A 60 -8.45 -2.42 -5.18
N SER A 61 -9.21 -1.39 -4.79
CA SER A 61 -9.81 -0.46 -5.76
C SER A 61 -8.71 0.32 -6.50
N PRO A 62 -8.97 0.83 -7.73
CA PRO A 62 -8.00 1.69 -8.42
C PRO A 62 -7.54 2.89 -7.59
N GLU A 63 -8.43 3.45 -6.76
CA GLU A 63 -8.15 4.50 -5.80
C GLU A 63 -7.22 4.05 -4.68
N ASP A 64 -7.48 2.89 -4.08
CA ASP A 64 -6.66 2.34 -3.00
C ASP A 64 -5.27 1.93 -3.52
N GLU A 65 -5.18 1.33 -4.70
CA GLU A 65 -3.90 1.04 -5.36
C GLU A 65 -3.12 2.31 -5.64
N ALA A 66 -3.76 3.36 -6.16
CA ALA A 66 -3.11 4.64 -6.37
C ALA A 66 -2.54 5.22 -5.06
N PHE A 67 -3.29 5.08 -3.96
CA PHE A 67 -2.84 5.49 -2.64
C PHE A 67 -1.63 4.69 -2.16
N VAL A 68 -1.69 3.35 -2.19
CA VAL A 68 -0.63 2.48 -1.68
C VAL A 68 0.64 2.63 -2.51
N VAL A 69 0.54 2.70 -3.84
CA VAL A 69 1.69 2.98 -4.72
C VAL A 69 2.31 4.34 -4.39
N GLY A 70 1.48 5.37 -4.20
CA GLY A 70 1.93 6.68 -3.76
C GLY A 70 2.66 6.62 -2.42
N PHE A 71 2.12 5.89 -1.45
CA PHE A 71 2.73 5.68 -0.14
C PHE A 71 4.08 4.96 -0.24
N THR A 72 4.14 3.84 -0.97
CA THR A 72 5.36 3.06 -1.22
C THR A 72 6.45 3.93 -1.81
N LEU A 73 6.14 4.72 -2.84
CA LEU A 73 7.08 5.65 -3.44
C LEU A 73 7.45 6.80 -2.49
N GLY A 74 6.50 7.39 -1.78
CA GLY A 74 6.76 8.47 -0.83
C GLY A 74 7.58 8.04 0.39
N ASN A 75 7.51 6.76 0.76
CA ASN A 75 8.26 6.19 1.88
C ASN A 75 9.69 5.76 1.50
N ASP A 76 9.98 5.60 0.20
CA ASP A 76 11.34 5.32 -0.28
C ASP A 76 12.17 6.61 -0.34
N PRO A 77 13.28 6.72 0.42
CA PRO A 77 14.12 7.92 0.43
C PRO A 77 14.78 8.22 -0.92
N ARG A 78 14.83 7.25 -1.84
CA ARG A 78 15.38 7.42 -3.20
C ARG A 78 14.39 8.07 -4.16
N ALA A 79 13.10 8.15 -3.80
CA ALA A 79 12.05 8.68 -4.65
C ALA A 79 12.03 10.22 -4.67
N THR A 80 12.74 10.79 -5.64
CA THR A 80 12.76 12.25 -5.86
C THR A 80 11.45 12.78 -6.45
N ASP A 81 11.15 14.06 -6.26
CA ASP A 81 9.97 14.69 -6.89
C ASP A 81 9.96 14.58 -8.42
N ARG A 82 11.14 14.60 -9.04
CA ARG A 82 11.28 14.41 -10.48
C ARG A 82 10.86 13.01 -10.89
N PHE A 83 11.27 11.99 -10.12
CA PHE A 83 10.86 10.62 -10.34
C PHE A 83 9.34 10.46 -10.17
N LEU A 84 8.75 11.04 -9.12
CA LEU A 84 7.29 10.99 -8.90
C LEU A 84 6.51 11.63 -10.06
N ARG A 85 6.97 12.77 -10.59
CA ARG A 85 6.35 13.40 -11.77
C ARG A 85 6.45 12.49 -13.01
N PHE A 86 7.61 11.88 -13.23
CA PHE A 86 7.81 10.94 -14.32
C PHE A 86 6.92 9.69 -14.17
N PHE A 87 6.83 9.13 -12.96
CA PHE A 87 5.95 8.01 -12.65
C PHE A 87 4.48 8.36 -12.92
N LYS A 88 4.00 9.51 -12.45
CA LYS A 88 2.62 9.98 -12.72
C LYS A 88 2.34 10.11 -14.22
N PHE A 89 3.31 10.60 -15.00
CA PHE A 89 3.19 10.68 -16.45
C PHE A 89 3.07 9.30 -17.09
N LEU A 90 3.92 8.33 -16.70
CA LEU A 90 3.82 6.96 -17.18
C LEU A 90 2.49 6.30 -16.79
N ALA A 91 2.09 6.43 -15.53
CA ALA A 91 0.85 5.86 -15.01
C ALA A 91 -0.40 6.43 -15.68
N ARG A 92 -0.36 7.70 -16.10
CA ARG A 92 -1.47 8.37 -16.78
C ARG A 92 -1.59 8.02 -18.25
N HIS A 93 -0.47 7.77 -18.95
CA HIS A 93 -0.45 7.71 -20.42
C HIS A 93 -0.06 6.35 -20.99
N PHE A 94 0.76 5.58 -20.30
CA PHE A 94 1.35 4.34 -20.83
C PHE A 94 0.77 3.08 -20.17
N TYR A 95 0.12 3.21 -19.02
CA TYR A 95 -0.52 2.06 -18.40
C TYR A 95 -1.74 1.59 -19.21
N PRO A 96 -1.95 0.28 -19.34
CA PRO A 96 -3.13 -0.27 -19.98
C PRO A 96 -4.38 -0.01 -19.12
N GLU A 97 -5.54 0.13 -19.76
CA GLU A 97 -6.82 0.07 -19.04
C GLU A 97 -7.01 -1.36 -18.47
N PRO A 98 -7.63 -1.52 -17.28
CA PRO A 98 -8.25 -0.50 -16.42
C PRO A 98 -7.29 0.18 -15.44
N TYR A 99 -5.99 -0.13 -15.47
CA TYR A 99 -4.99 0.32 -14.48
C TYR A 99 -4.45 1.74 -14.71
N ARG A 100 -4.85 2.37 -15.81
CA ARG A 100 -4.41 3.72 -16.15
C ARG A 100 -4.94 4.72 -15.14
N PHE A 101 -4.04 5.53 -14.59
CA PHE A 101 -4.46 6.56 -13.64
C PHE A 101 -5.33 7.60 -14.31
N GLN A 102 -6.45 7.91 -13.69
CA GLN A 102 -7.29 9.06 -14.06
C GLN A 102 -6.89 10.28 -13.20
N PRO A 103 -7.33 11.50 -13.55
CA PRO A 103 -7.00 12.69 -12.77
C PRO A 103 -7.33 12.57 -11.28
N GLY A 104 -8.45 11.90 -10.94
CA GLY A 104 -8.81 11.59 -9.54
C GLY A 104 -7.74 10.74 -8.84
N HIS A 105 -7.25 9.67 -9.49
CA HIS A 105 -6.23 8.78 -8.94
C HIS A 105 -4.90 9.50 -8.67
N LEU A 106 -4.52 10.48 -9.49
CA LEU A 106 -3.29 11.27 -9.28
C LEU A 106 -3.33 12.06 -7.96
N SER A 107 -4.51 12.55 -7.60
CA SER A 107 -4.75 13.28 -6.34
C SER A 107 -4.58 12.35 -5.13
N ILE A 108 -5.09 11.13 -5.25
CA ILE A 108 -5.03 10.08 -4.22
C ILE A 108 -3.60 9.56 -4.09
N PHE A 109 -2.90 9.37 -5.22
CA PHE A 109 -1.48 9.08 -5.25
C PHE A 109 -0.65 10.13 -4.51
N ASP A 110 -0.89 11.42 -4.77
CA ASP A 110 -0.18 12.50 -4.09
C ASP A 110 -0.47 12.53 -2.57
N ALA A 111 -1.67 12.13 -2.16
CA ALA A 111 -1.99 11.92 -0.74
C ALA A 111 -1.19 10.76 -0.13
N GLY A 112 -1.08 9.63 -0.84
CA GLY A 112 -0.23 8.51 -0.44
C GLY A 112 1.23 8.91 -0.29
N VAL A 113 1.78 9.63 -1.29
CA VAL A 113 3.15 10.16 -1.25
C VAL A 113 3.37 11.04 -0.03
N GLN A 114 2.45 11.95 0.25
CA GLN A 114 2.58 12.86 1.39
C GLN A 114 2.63 12.08 2.71
N LEU A 115 1.76 11.08 2.89
CA LEU A 115 1.76 10.24 4.08
C LEU A 115 3.08 9.46 4.19
N GLY A 116 3.51 8.78 3.11
CA GLY A 116 4.78 8.05 3.08
C GLY A 116 5.99 8.91 3.44
N ARG A 117 5.98 10.19 3.03
CA ARG A 117 7.01 11.19 3.38
C ARG A 117 6.94 11.66 4.84
N GLN A 118 5.79 11.63 5.48
CA GLN A 118 5.62 12.00 6.88
C GLN A 118 6.03 10.88 7.85
N MET A 119 6.00 9.61 7.40
CA MET A 119 6.39 8.47 8.23
C MET A 119 7.80 8.61 8.80
N LYS A 120 7.98 8.31 10.09
CA LYS A 120 9.31 8.29 10.73
C LYS A 120 10.18 7.15 10.22
N ILE A 121 9.57 5.97 10.04
CA ILE A 121 10.23 4.81 9.45
C ILE A 121 10.17 4.93 7.93
N LYS A 122 11.33 4.84 7.28
CA LYS A 122 11.50 4.90 5.82
C LYS A 122 11.92 3.55 5.27
N GLY A 123 11.69 3.33 3.98
CA GLY A 123 12.07 2.09 3.30
C GLY A 123 11.23 0.88 3.72
N LEU A 124 9.95 1.09 4.06
CA LEU A 124 9.01 0.02 4.38
C LEU A 124 8.89 -1.00 3.23
N CYS A 125 9.13 -0.57 2.00
CA CYS A 125 9.19 -1.39 0.79
C CYS A 125 10.27 -2.49 0.83
N SER A 126 11.32 -2.27 1.62
CA SER A 126 12.43 -3.20 1.83
C SER A 126 12.51 -3.73 3.26
N TRP A 127 11.46 -3.48 4.06
CA TRP A 127 11.46 -3.90 5.45
C TRP A 127 11.16 -5.39 5.58
N ASP A 128 11.91 -6.08 6.43
CA ASP A 128 11.65 -7.50 6.71
C ASP A 128 10.43 -7.64 7.63
N PHE A 129 9.31 -8.06 7.04
CA PHE A 129 8.05 -8.32 7.75
C PHE A 129 8.00 -9.71 8.40
N SER A 130 8.93 -10.63 8.08
CA SER A 130 8.96 -12.00 8.60
C SER A 130 8.88 -12.08 10.14
N PRO A 131 9.62 -11.27 10.94
CA PRO A 131 9.51 -11.29 12.40
C PRO A 131 8.24 -10.63 12.96
N HIS A 132 7.35 -10.12 12.09
CA HIS A 132 6.17 -9.34 12.47
C HIS A 132 4.85 -9.99 12.08
N LEU A 133 4.89 -11.15 11.43
CA LEU A 133 3.71 -11.85 10.93
C LEU A 133 2.71 -12.24 12.04
N ASP A 134 3.22 -12.62 13.22
CA ASP A 134 2.38 -13.01 14.37
C ASP A 134 2.03 -11.82 15.28
N GLN A 135 2.47 -10.60 14.94
CA GLN A 135 2.13 -9.41 15.73
C GLN A 135 0.72 -8.94 15.41
N PRO A 136 -0.07 -8.52 16.42
CA PRO A 136 -1.34 -7.86 16.19
C PRO A 136 -1.18 -6.62 15.30
N LEU A 137 -2.12 -6.41 14.37
CA LEU A 137 -2.09 -5.26 13.46
C LEU A 137 -2.02 -3.93 14.22
N SER A 138 -2.73 -3.82 15.35
CA SER A 138 -2.70 -2.65 16.23
C SER A 138 -1.26 -2.32 16.71
N SER A 139 -0.55 -3.33 17.19
CA SER A 139 0.83 -3.20 17.68
C SER A 139 1.80 -2.87 16.54
N LEU A 140 1.64 -3.51 15.38
CA LEU A 140 2.51 -3.27 14.24
C LEU A 140 2.30 -1.87 13.64
N ARG A 141 1.05 -1.40 13.53
CA ARG A 141 0.71 -0.03 13.10
C ARG A 141 1.29 1.02 14.05
N ALA A 142 1.14 0.84 15.36
CA ALA A 142 1.75 1.72 16.36
C ALA A 142 3.28 1.75 16.23
N LYS A 143 3.91 0.59 16.01
CA LYS A 143 5.36 0.45 15.83
C LYS A 143 5.86 1.26 14.63
N ILE A 144 5.15 1.24 13.50
CA ILE A 144 5.52 2.00 12.31
C ILE A 144 5.02 3.45 12.32
N GLY A 145 4.16 3.80 13.27
CA GLY A 145 3.62 5.14 13.45
C GLY A 145 2.42 5.45 12.54
N ILE A 146 1.64 4.44 12.18
CA ILE A 146 0.34 4.62 11.51
C ILE A 146 -0.73 4.73 12.58
N TYR A 147 -1.30 5.93 12.74
CA TYR A 147 -2.42 6.20 13.63
C TYR A 147 -3.60 6.71 12.80
N TRP A 148 -4.73 6.01 12.89
CA TRP A 148 -5.91 6.29 12.05
C TRP A 148 -6.55 7.66 12.34
N GLU A 149 -6.40 8.13 13.57
CA GLU A 149 -7.01 9.37 14.06
C GLU A 149 -6.26 10.63 13.60
N ASP A 150 -5.00 10.48 13.15
CA ASP A 150 -4.11 11.61 12.82
C ASP A 150 -4.14 11.99 11.33
N HIS A 151 -4.82 11.21 10.48
CA HIS A 151 -4.73 11.38 9.03
C HIS A 151 -6.11 11.41 8.36
N PRO A 152 -6.74 12.59 8.22
CA PRO A 152 -8.04 12.73 7.55
C PRO A 152 -8.07 12.22 6.10
N LYS A 153 -6.90 12.01 5.47
CA LYS A 153 -6.75 11.43 4.13
C LYS A 153 -6.76 9.90 4.10
N MET A 154 -6.60 9.23 5.24
CA MET A 154 -6.76 7.77 5.36
C MET A 154 -8.24 7.36 5.36
N LEU A 155 -9.14 8.27 5.79
CA LEU A 155 -10.60 8.10 5.80
C LEU A 155 -11.27 8.20 4.41
N ALA A 156 -10.50 8.39 3.35
CA ALA A 156 -11.05 8.64 2.01
C ALA A 156 -11.50 7.38 1.26
N SER A 157 -11.25 6.17 1.77
CA SER A 157 -11.92 4.98 1.22
C SER A 157 -13.34 4.90 1.78
N GLU A 158 -14.34 4.79 0.90
CA GLU A 158 -15.75 4.70 1.30
C GLU A 158 -16.03 3.46 2.20
N LYS A 159 -15.12 2.48 2.20
CA LYS A 159 -15.15 1.29 3.08
C LYS A 159 -13.72 0.94 3.52
N PRO A 160 -13.35 1.15 4.80
CA PRO A 160 -12.12 0.61 5.35
C PRO A 160 -12.15 -0.93 5.26
N TRP A 161 -11.04 -1.56 4.89
CA TRP A 161 -10.95 -3.02 4.82
C TRP A 161 -10.99 -3.61 6.23
N ASP A 162 -12.10 -4.23 6.60
CA ASP A 162 -12.29 -4.78 7.95
C ASP A 162 -11.91 -6.27 7.99
N PRO A 163 -10.76 -6.64 8.57
CA PRO A 163 -10.36 -8.04 8.69
C PRO A 163 -11.38 -8.87 9.49
N ALA A 164 -12.08 -8.27 10.45
CA ALA A 164 -13.04 -9.00 11.29
C ALA A 164 -14.30 -9.43 10.54
N LYS A 165 -14.63 -8.81 9.41
CA LYS A 165 -15.74 -9.22 8.55
C LYS A 165 -15.42 -10.40 7.63
N HIS A 166 -14.14 -10.70 7.45
CA HIS A 166 -13.65 -11.70 6.49
C HIS A 166 -12.97 -12.89 7.18
N CYS A 167 -12.60 -12.77 8.46
CA CYS A 167 -12.10 -13.88 9.29
C CYS A 167 -13.22 -14.74 9.94
N ALA A 168 -14.50 -14.47 9.66
CA ALA A 168 -15.62 -15.28 10.16
C ALA A 168 -15.97 -16.39 9.14
N ALA A 169 -15.23 -17.49 9.19
CA ALA A 169 -15.61 -18.79 8.66
C ALA A 169 -15.03 -19.90 9.55
#